data_AF-A0A9E0TQ20-F1
#
_entry.id   AF-A0A9E0TQ20-F1
#
_cell.length_a   1.000
_cell.length_b   1.000
_cell.length_c   1.000
_cell.angle_alpha   90.00
_cell.angle_beta   90.00
_cell.angle_gamma   90.00
#
_symmetry.space_group_name_H-M   'P 1'
#
loop_
_entity.id
_entity.type
_entity.pdbx_description
1 polymer ?
#
loop_
_entity_poly.entity_id
_entity_poly.type
_entity_poly.pdbx_seq_one_letter_code
_entity_poly.pdbx_strand_id
1 'polypeptide(L)'
;MSGAAPVAPPRKSTVVRLWVMLGLAVVCYFAAFAFYPNLFWFAGVNHYGVWFLDSFAVLASNDAITRGINPYGPNPLDYFHRPHVYSNWWLHLRDLGLTRADNFWVGLSMVGLFLLAALSRLKPTQPKQLLFYLAVLASSPVLLAVNRANIDLVIFVLLTPLVSCLLDKSTVVRYAAPFLVAVAAGLKYFPAAAGLVLLAAAPGKELRWRVALALGLLVLVGISVESDLVAFGAYAPQPEGFLSFGAMALTHALGWDGAVPRLLCLALGGGVFVWFWRSRRFEGWTIPPERQADWLHFMLGAVLLAGCFFTSLNFAYRWVFAVWMAPLLWWLPGDVTAPGPVRSLARLTRALLIAVLWIDTAFCFALNRAIPYVTGPELQRWADRTFMVEQPLFWAFFVCVLAFLARFTRDGVKALFAR
;
A
#
# COMPACT_ATOMS: atom_id res chain seq x y z
N MET A 1 36.77 21.84 0.25
CA MET A 1 35.32 21.59 0.44
C MET A 1 34.60 22.91 0.20
N SER A 2 34.07 23.15 -1.00
CA SER A 2 33.23 24.33 -1.23
C SER A 2 31.87 24.06 -0.59
N GLY A 3 31.53 24.82 0.45
CA GLY A 3 30.20 24.80 1.03
C GLY A 3 29.21 25.29 -0.02
N ALA A 4 28.42 24.38 -0.60
CA ALA A 4 27.31 24.77 -1.44
C ALA A 4 26.38 25.66 -0.61
N ALA A 5 26.13 26.88 -1.09
CA ALA A 5 25.23 27.81 -0.42
C ALA A 5 23.86 27.13 -0.19
N PRO A 6 23.22 27.36 0.96
CA PRO A 6 21.93 26.77 1.26
C PRO A 6 20.91 27.14 0.18
N VAL A 7 20.28 26.13 -0.43
CA VAL A 7 19.23 26.34 -1.42
C VAL A 7 18.08 27.06 -0.75
N ALA A 8 17.77 28.28 -1.20
CA ALA A 8 16.68 29.07 -0.66
C ALA A 8 15.35 28.27 -0.70
N PRO A 9 14.50 28.38 0.34
CA PRO A 9 13.23 27.65 0.36
C PRO A 9 12.37 28.06 -0.85
N PRO A 10 11.64 27.11 -1.46
CA PRO A 10 10.80 27.39 -2.60
C PRO A 10 9.73 28.43 -2.24
N ARG A 11 9.46 29.37 -3.16
CA ARG A 11 8.39 30.35 -2.98
C ARG A 11 7.05 29.62 -2.84
N LYS A 12 6.22 30.05 -1.88
CA LYS A 12 4.89 29.45 -1.63
C LYS A 12 4.03 29.34 -2.90
N SER A 13 4.07 30.36 -3.77
CA SER A 13 3.34 30.37 -5.04
C SER A 13 3.78 29.26 -6.00
N THR A 14 5.06 28.91 -6.02
CA THR A 14 5.58 27.80 -6.84
C THR A 14 5.04 26.45 -6.37
N VAL A 15 5.00 26.22 -5.06
CA VAL A 15 4.47 24.98 -4.47
C VAL A 15 2.98 24.81 -4.80
N VAL A 16 2.18 25.86 -4.62
CA VAL A 16 0.75 25.83 -4.95
C VAL A 16 0.53 25.55 -6.43
N ARG A 17 1.26 26.23 -7.32
CA ARG A 17 1.17 26.01 -8.78
C ARG A 17 1.49 24.56 -9.16
N LEU A 18 2.60 24.01 -8.66
CA LEU A 18 2.99 22.63 -8.97
C LEU A 18 2.02 21.61 -8.36
N TRP A 19 1.46 21.90 -7.20
CA TRP A 19 0.44 21.06 -6.57
C TRP A 19 -0.87 21.02 -7.39
N VAL A 20 -1.34 22.18 -7.87
CA VAL A 20 -2.49 22.27 -8.78
C VAL A 20 -2.21 21.53 -10.08
N MET A 21 -1.02 21.69 -10.65
CA MET A 21 -0.62 20.96 -11.87
C MET A 21 -0.62 19.44 -11.66
N LEU A 22 -0.15 18.96 -10.50
CA LEU A 22 -0.23 17.53 -10.16
C LEU A 22 -1.69 17.06 -10.09
N GLY A 23 -2.56 17.81 -9.41
CA GLY A 23 -3.98 17.49 -9.32
C GLY A 23 -4.65 17.44 -10.70
N LEU A 24 -4.43 18.44 -11.56
CA LEU A 24 -4.95 18.47 -12.92
C LEU A 24 -4.41 17.31 -13.77
N ALA A 25 -3.11 17.01 -13.70
CA ALA A 25 -2.52 15.91 -14.44
C ALA A 25 -3.12 14.56 -14.03
N VAL A 26 -3.36 14.34 -12.73
CA VAL A 26 -4.00 13.14 -12.19
C VAL A 26 -5.45 13.03 -12.66
N VAL A 27 -6.22 14.12 -12.63
CA VAL A 27 -7.60 14.15 -13.14
C VAL A 27 -7.63 13.84 -14.63
N CYS A 28 -6.78 14.50 -15.44
CA CYS A 28 -6.69 14.25 -16.87
C CYS A 28 -6.28 12.79 -17.18
N TYR A 29 -5.34 12.23 -16.40
CA TYR A 29 -4.93 10.84 -16.53
C TYR A 29 -6.11 9.88 -16.31
N PHE A 30 -6.83 9.98 -15.19
CA PHE A 30 -7.96 9.08 -14.93
C PHE A 30 -9.15 9.33 -15.88
N ALA A 31 -9.40 10.59 -16.26
CA ALA A 31 -10.42 10.92 -17.25
C ALA A 31 -10.11 10.26 -18.61
N ALA A 32 -8.85 10.18 -19.01
CA ALA A 32 -8.48 9.52 -20.26
C ALA A 32 -8.92 8.04 -20.28
N PHE A 33 -8.83 7.32 -19.16
CA PHE A 33 -9.33 5.93 -19.07
C PHE A 33 -10.86 5.84 -19.09
N ALA A 34 -11.56 6.85 -18.56
CA ALA A 34 -13.01 6.92 -18.65
C ALA A 34 -13.49 7.17 -20.09
N PHE A 35 -12.82 8.06 -20.83
CA PHE A 35 -13.18 8.38 -22.21
C PHE A 35 -12.63 7.39 -23.25
N TYR A 36 -11.52 6.72 -22.94
CA TYR A 36 -10.85 5.76 -23.82
C TYR A 36 -10.56 4.44 -23.07
N PRO A 37 -11.58 3.59 -22.83
CA PRO A 37 -11.41 2.36 -22.04
C PRO A 37 -10.36 1.38 -22.61
N ASN A 38 -10.06 1.43 -23.91
CA ASN A 38 -8.98 0.63 -24.51
C ASN A 38 -7.60 0.93 -23.90
N LEU A 39 -7.42 2.05 -23.22
CA LEU A 39 -6.18 2.34 -22.48
C LEU A 39 -5.93 1.34 -21.35
N PHE A 40 -6.99 0.77 -20.74
CA PHE A 40 -6.85 -0.25 -19.69
C PHE A 40 -6.07 -1.47 -20.17
N TRP A 41 -6.33 -1.89 -21.41
CA TRP A 41 -5.62 -2.98 -22.06
C TRP A 41 -4.11 -2.73 -22.08
N PHE A 42 -3.68 -1.54 -22.53
CA PHE A 42 -2.27 -1.16 -22.57
C PHE A 42 -1.64 -1.01 -21.18
N ALA A 43 -2.43 -0.61 -20.18
CA ALA A 43 -1.99 -0.51 -18.79
C ALA A 43 -1.86 -1.88 -18.09
N GLY A 44 -2.31 -2.97 -18.74
CA GLY A 44 -2.37 -4.30 -18.12
C GLY A 44 -3.49 -4.45 -17.09
N VAL A 45 -4.40 -3.48 -16.99
CA VAL A 45 -5.48 -3.47 -16.00
C VAL A 45 -6.73 -4.06 -16.63
N ASN A 46 -7.26 -5.13 -16.04
CA ASN A 46 -8.50 -5.72 -16.51
C ASN A 46 -9.73 -4.95 -15.98
N HIS A 47 -10.37 -4.16 -16.86
CA HIS A 47 -11.51 -3.32 -16.55
C HIS A 47 -12.85 -4.10 -16.49
N TYR A 48 -12.97 -5.25 -17.17
CA TYR A 48 -14.22 -6.01 -17.30
C TYR A 48 -15.44 -5.22 -17.82
N GLY A 49 -15.24 -4.04 -18.41
CA GLY A 49 -16.32 -3.18 -18.93
C GLY A 49 -17.18 -2.50 -17.86
N VAL A 50 -16.83 -2.62 -16.57
CA VAL A 50 -17.57 -2.01 -15.47
C VAL A 50 -16.62 -1.30 -14.50
N TRP A 51 -17.05 -0.17 -13.96
CA TRP A 51 -16.33 0.53 -12.90
C TRP A 51 -16.72 0.01 -11.52
N PHE A 52 -15.80 0.13 -10.58
CA PHE A 52 -16.04 -0.06 -9.15
C PHE A 52 -16.52 -1.46 -8.78
N LEU A 53 -15.86 -2.45 -9.39
CA LEU A 53 -16.20 -3.87 -9.24
C LEU A 53 -16.04 -4.39 -7.80
N ASP A 54 -15.08 -3.89 -7.04
CA ASP A 54 -14.82 -4.41 -5.68
C ASP A 54 -15.79 -3.79 -4.66
N SER A 55 -16.12 -2.50 -4.78
CA SER A 55 -17.21 -1.91 -3.98
C SER A 55 -18.57 -2.52 -4.34
N PHE A 56 -18.78 -2.90 -5.61
CA PHE A 56 -20.00 -3.59 -6.03
C PHE A 56 -20.15 -4.94 -5.32
N ALA A 57 -19.07 -5.72 -5.21
CA ALA A 57 -19.08 -7.00 -4.50
C ALA A 57 -19.47 -6.84 -3.02
N VAL A 58 -18.97 -5.79 -2.36
CA VAL A 58 -19.32 -5.48 -0.97
C VAL A 58 -20.80 -5.13 -0.85
N LEU A 59 -21.33 -4.29 -1.73
CA LEU A 59 -22.74 -3.92 -1.73
C LEU A 59 -23.65 -5.11 -2.12
N ALA A 60 -23.20 -5.97 -3.03
CA ALA A 60 -23.88 -7.22 -3.38
C ALA A 60 -24.01 -8.16 -2.19
N SER A 61 -22.98 -8.20 -1.33
CA SER A 61 -22.99 -9.01 -0.11
C SER A 61 -23.95 -8.44 0.94
N ASN A 62 -24.10 -7.11 0.99
CA ASN A 62 -25.11 -6.44 1.82
C ASN A 62 -26.54 -6.73 1.34
N ASP A 63 -26.80 -6.64 0.02
CA ASP A 63 -28.08 -7.00 -0.58
C ASP A 63 -28.42 -8.49 -0.34
N ALA A 64 -27.41 -9.37 -0.41
CA ALA A 64 -27.59 -10.81 -0.21
C ALA A 64 -28.13 -11.12 1.18
N ILE A 65 -27.53 -10.54 2.23
CA ILE A 65 -27.98 -10.75 3.62
C ILE A 65 -29.39 -10.19 3.83
N THR A 66 -29.68 -9.04 3.25
CA THR A 66 -31.02 -8.43 3.31
C THR A 66 -32.09 -9.35 2.72
N ARG A 67 -31.71 -10.24 1.79
CA ARG A 67 -32.58 -11.26 1.18
C ARG A 67 -32.49 -12.64 1.83
N GLY A 68 -31.80 -12.78 2.96
CA GLY A 68 -31.58 -14.06 3.64
C GLY A 68 -30.60 -15.00 2.91
N ILE A 69 -29.80 -14.49 1.98
CA ILE A 69 -28.78 -15.26 1.25
C ILE A 69 -27.47 -15.21 2.04
N ASN A 70 -26.79 -16.36 2.16
CA ASN A 70 -25.47 -16.43 2.80
C ASN A 70 -24.42 -15.64 1.98
N PRO A 71 -23.84 -14.55 2.51
CA PRO A 71 -22.87 -13.73 1.79
C PRO A 71 -21.51 -14.41 1.62
N TYR A 72 -21.18 -15.42 2.43
CA TYR A 72 -19.89 -16.13 2.38
C TYR A 72 -19.89 -17.30 1.38
N GLY A 73 -21.02 -17.59 0.74
CA GLY A 73 -21.12 -18.52 -0.39
C GLY A 73 -21.11 -17.80 -1.75
N PRO A 74 -21.26 -18.53 -2.86
CA PRO A 74 -21.43 -17.92 -4.18
C PRO A 74 -22.62 -16.95 -4.20
N ASN A 75 -22.36 -15.66 -4.45
CA ASN A 75 -23.37 -14.62 -4.34
C ASN A 75 -24.05 -14.35 -5.69
N PRO A 76 -25.33 -14.72 -5.90
CA PRO A 76 -26.02 -14.50 -7.17
C PRO A 76 -26.23 -13.02 -7.54
N LEU A 77 -25.96 -12.10 -6.62
CA LEU A 77 -26.09 -10.66 -6.82
C LEU A 77 -24.78 -9.98 -7.24
N ASP A 78 -23.64 -10.69 -7.17
CA ASP A 78 -22.35 -10.23 -7.66
C ASP A 78 -22.12 -10.67 -9.12
N TYR A 79 -21.48 -9.82 -9.95
CA TYR A 79 -21.22 -10.13 -11.37
C TYR A 79 -20.43 -11.42 -11.59
N PHE A 80 -19.58 -11.79 -10.63
CA PHE A 80 -18.69 -12.95 -10.72
C PHE A 80 -19.04 -14.01 -9.67
N HIS A 81 -20.23 -13.94 -9.08
CA HIS A 81 -20.66 -14.84 -8.02
C HIS A 81 -19.67 -14.94 -6.84
N ARG A 82 -18.90 -13.87 -6.58
CA ARG A 82 -17.84 -13.90 -5.58
C ARG A 82 -18.44 -13.98 -4.17
N PRO A 83 -17.86 -14.80 -3.27
CA PRO A 83 -18.20 -14.74 -1.86
C PRO A 83 -17.66 -13.46 -1.22
N HIS A 84 -18.27 -13.06 -0.10
CA HIS A 84 -17.75 -12.02 0.77
C HIS A 84 -16.47 -12.51 1.46
N VAL A 85 -15.37 -11.79 1.24
CA VAL A 85 -14.03 -12.13 1.77
C VAL A 85 -13.47 -11.05 2.69
N TYR A 86 -14.32 -10.16 3.19
CA TYR A 86 -13.95 -9.15 4.18
C TYR A 86 -14.61 -9.47 5.53
N SER A 87 -14.31 -8.67 6.55
CA SER A 87 -15.01 -8.81 7.82
C SER A 87 -16.50 -8.49 7.69
N ASN A 88 -17.27 -9.01 8.64
CA ASN A 88 -18.68 -8.72 8.81
C ASN A 88 -18.99 -7.23 9.04
N TRP A 89 -18.00 -6.41 9.42
CA TRP A 89 -18.17 -4.97 9.60
C TRP A 89 -18.66 -4.28 8.32
N TRP A 90 -18.23 -4.75 7.15
CA TRP A 90 -18.70 -4.26 5.86
C TRP A 90 -20.17 -4.59 5.56
N LEU A 91 -20.73 -5.56 6.27
CA LEU A 91 -22.12 -6.02 6.07
C LEU A 91 -23.13 -5.12 6.79
N HIS A 92 -22.66 -4.16 7.58
CA HIS A 92 -23.49 -3.12 8.21
C HIS A 92 -23.79 -1.94 7.28
N LEU A 93 -23.26 -1.91 6.05
CA LEU A 93 -23.64 -0.88 5.08
C LEU A 93 -25.13 -0.98 4.71
N ARG A 94 -25.73 -2.17 4.79
CA ARG A 94 -27.18 -2.38 4.63
C ARG A 94 -28.00 -1.61 5.68
N ASP A 95 -27.46 -1.43 6.89
CA ASP A 95 -28.16 -0.72 7.97
C ASP A 95 -28.20 0.80 7.70
N LEU A 96 -27.34 1.28 6.79
CA LEU A 96 -27.37 2.64 6.24
C LEU A 96 -28.24 2.76 4.98
N GLY A 97 -28.88 1.67 4.55
CA GLY A 97 -29.67 1.60 3.33
C GLY A 97 -28.85 1.58 2.04
N LEU A 98 -27.53 1.34 2.11
CA LEU A 98 -26.68 1.27 0.92
C LEU A 98 -26.84 -0.07 0.21
N THR A 99 -27.07 -0.02 -1.09
CA THR A 99 -27.33 -1.17 -1.97
C THR A 99 -26.42 -1.14 -3.20
N ARG A 100 -26.47 -2.17 -4.05
CA ARG A 100 -25.73 -2.16 -5.34
C ARG A 100 -26.11 -0.99 -6.26
N ALA A 101 -27.31 -0.41 -6.12
CA ALA A 101 -27.72 0.75 -6.91
C ALA A 101 -26.85 1.98 -6.61
N ASP A 102 -26.27 2.04 -5.41
CA ASP A 102 -25.44 3.16 -4.93
C ASP A 102 -23.96 3.01 -5.33
N ASN A 103 -23.58 1.91 -6.01
CA ASN A 103 -22.19 1.55 -6.25
C ASN A 103 -21.38 2.65 -6.96
N PHE A 104 -21.99 3.36 -7.91
CA PHE A 104 -21.29 4.44 -8.60
C PHE A 104 -20.87 5.56 -7.63
N TRP A 105 -21.80 5.99 -6.76
CA TRP A 105 -21.54 7.07 -5.80
C TRP A 105 -20.62 6.63 -4.67
N VAL A 106 -20.77 5.40 -4.17
CA VAL A 106 -19.87 4.82 -3.17
C VAL A 106 -18.46 4.72 -3.73
N GLY A 107 -18.29 4.12 -4.91
CA GLY A 107 -16.99 3.97 -5.56
C GLY A 107 -16.34 5.31 -5.89
N LEU A 108 -17.11 6.26 -6.44
CA LEU A 108 -16.63 7.62 -6.73
C LEU A 108 -16.19 8.35 -5.45
N SER A 109 -16.93 8.20 -4.35
CA SER A 109 -16.58 8.79 -3.06
C SER A 109 -15.28 8.21 -2.50
N MET A 110 -15.11 6.89 -2.57
CA MET A 110 -13.88 6.22 -2.15
C MET A 110 -12.66 6.70 -2.94
N VAL A 111 -12.79 6.77 -4.28
CA VAL A 111 -11.73 7.27 -5.16
C VAL A 111 -11.44 8.75 -4.89
N GLY A 112 -12.47 9.59 -4.79
CA GLY A 112 -12.33 11.01 -4.53
C GLY A 112 -11.61 11.30 -3.20
N LEU A 113 -12.03 10.64 -2.12
CA LEU A 113 -11.39 10.77 -0.81
C LEU A 113 -9.93 10.29 -0.82
N PHE A 114 -9.66 9.16 -1.50
CA PHE A 114 -8.29 8.69 -1.69
C PHE A 114 -7.43 9.72 -2.42
N LEU A 115 -7.89 10.24 -3.55
CA LEU A 115 -7.14 11.23 -4.34
C LEU A 115 -6.91 12.52 -3.56
N LEU A 116 -7.91 13.00 -2.81
CA LEU A 116 -7.76 14.16 -1.93
C LEU A 116 -6.71 13.90 -0.84
N ALA A 117 -6.77 12.75 -0.16
CA ALA A 117 -5.80 12.36 0.85
C ALA A 117 -4.37 12.25 0.26
N ALA A 118 -4.24 11.58 -0.89
CA ALA A 118 -2.98 11.43 -1.61
C ALA A 118 -2.39 12.77 -2.07
N LEU A 119 -3.19 13.64 -2.68
CA LEU A 119 -2.76 14.98 -3.11
C LEU A 119 -2.43 15.87 -1.92
N SER A 120 -3.15 15.77 -0.80
CA SER A 120 -2.82 16.51 0.43
C SER A 120 -1.43 16.15 0.95
N ARG A 121 -0.98 14.91 0.68
CA ARG A 121 0.33 14.41 1.06
C ARG A 121 1.44 14.83 0.10
N LEU A 122 1.15 14.81 -1.20
CA LEU A 122 2.12 15.04 -2.27
C LEU A 122 2.19 16.53 -2.64
N LYS A 123 3.14 17.26 -2.04
CA LYS A 123 3.36 18.70 -2.27
C LYS A 123 4.65 18.94 -3.06
N PRO A 124 4.64 18.81 -4.40
CA PRO A 124 5.86 18.98 -5.19
C PRO A 124 6.38 20.41 -5.09
N THR A 125 7.68 20.55 -4.83
CA THR A 125 8.37 21.84 -4.76
C THR A 125 9.19 22.15 -6.00
N GLN A 126 9.38 21.15 -6.89
CA GLN A 126 10.12 21.29 -8.15
C GLN A 126 9.54 20.39 -9.25
N PRO A 127 9.70 20.72 -10.54
CA PRO A 127 9.13 19.95 -11.65
C PRO A 127 9.53 18.46 -11.66
N LYS A 128 10.80 18.14 -11.36
CA LYS A 128 11.24 16.74 -11.29
C LYS A 128 10.51 15.95 -10.19
N GLN A 129 10.13 16.61 -9.10
CA GLN A 129 9.36 16.00 -8.01
C GLN A 129 7.90 15.78 -8.43
N LEU A 130 7.32 16.73 -9.18
CA LEU A 130 6.00 16.57 -9.77
C LEU A 130 5.96 15.34 -10.68
N LEU A 131 6.96 15.18 -11.58
CA LEU A 131 7.03 14.00 -12.45
C LEU A 131 7.17 12.70 -11.66
N PHE A 132 7.99 12.70 -10.60
CA PHE A 132 8.12 11.53 -9.73
C PHE A 132 6.81 11.19 -9.00
N TYR A 133 6.10 12.18 -8.46
CA TYR A 133 4.81 11.97 -7.81
C TYR A 133 3.71 11.55 -8.78
N LEU A 134 3.71 12.10 -9.99
CA LEU A 134 2.82 11.68 -11.06
C LEU A 134 3.11 10.22 -11.46
N ALA A 135 4.38 9.82 -11.58
CA ALA A 135 4.74 8.44 -11.87
C ALA A 135 4.29 7.44 -10.78
N VAL A 136 4.20 7.88 -9.51
CA VAL A 136 3.64 7.04 -8.44
C VAL A 136 2.11 6.98 -8.53
N LEU A 137 1.42 8.12 -8.64
CA LEU A 137 -0.05 8.18 -8.65
C LEU A 137 -0.69 7.64 -9.92
N ALA A 138 -0.04 7.79 -11.07
CA ALA A 138 -0.52 7.34 -12.37
C ALA A 138 0.02 5.95 -12.73
N SER A 139 0.52 5.19 -11.75
CA SER A 139 0.97 3.81 -11.96
C SER A 139 -0.21 2.85 -12.11
N SER A 140 -0.02 1.77 -12.85
CA SER A 140 -1.06 0.76 -13.10
C SER A 140 -1.61 0.10 -11.84
N PRO A 141 -0.81 -0.15 -10.78
CA PRO A 141 -1.36 -0.58 -9.49
C PRO A 141 -2.36 0.40 -8.87
N VAL A 142 -2.09 1.71 -8.92
CA VAL A 142 -3.02 2.75 -8.43
C VAL A 142 -4.24 2.84 -9.34
N LEU A 143 -4.05 2.74 -10.66
CA LEU A 143 -5.14 2.67 -11.63
C LEU A 143 -6.05 1.47 -11.37
N LEU A 144 -5.50 0.29 -11.09
CA LEU A 144 -6.28 -0.90 -10.74
C LEU A 144 -7.12 -0.66 -9.47
N ALA A 145 -6.52 -0.04 -8.45
CA ALA A 145 -7.22 0.29 -7.20
C ALA A 145 -8.41 1.23 -7.45
N VAL A 146 -8.19 2.29 -8.25
CA VAL A 146 -9.20 3.29 -8.61
C VAL A 146 -10.29 2.69 -9.50
N ASN A 147 -9.91 1.91 -10.50
CA ASN A 147 -10.83 1.25 -11.42
C ASN A 147 -11.81 0.33 -10.68
N ARG A 148 -11.32 -0.41 -9.69
CA ARG A 148 -12.15 -1.31 -8.90
C ARG A 148 -12.83 -0.67 -7.69
N ALA A 149 -12.51 0.59 -7.37
CA ALA A 149 -12.82 1.19 -6.06
C ALA A 149 -12.51 0.20 -4.93
N ASN A 150 -11.26 -0.27 -4.88
CA ASN A 150 -10.87 -1.28 -3.90
C ASN A 150 -10.96 -0.73 -2.48
N ILE A 151 -11.34 -1.57 -1.52
CA ILE A 151 -11.41 -1.23 -0.09
C ILE A 151 -10.08 -0.71 0.47
N ASP A 152 -8.94 -1.02 -0.14
CA ASP A 152 -7.64 -0.46 0.26
C ASP A 152 -7.56 1.07 0.11
N LEU A 153 -8.40 1.67 -0.73
CA LEU A 153 -8.58 3.11 -0.79
C LEU A 153 -9.17 3.65 0.52
N VAL A 154 -10.15 2.95 1.13
CA VAL A 154 -10.72 3.32 2.43
C VAL A 154 -9.69 3.14 3.54
N ILE A 155 -8.94 2.03 3.52
CA ILE A 155 -7.86 1.78 4.48
C ILE A 155 -6.81 2.91 4.38
N PHE A 156 -6.45 3.34 3.17
CA PHE A 156 -5.56 4.47 2.96
C PHE A 156 -6.12 5.75 3.60
N VAL A 157 -7.37 6.11 3.31
CA VAL A 157 -8.00 7.32 3.87
C VAL A 157 -8.06 7.24 5.40
N LEU A 158 -8.49 6.12 5.96
CA LEU A 158 -8.62 5.90 7.41
C LEU A 158 -7.29 6.03 8.16
N LEU A 159 -6.19 5.55 7.57
CA LEU A 159 -4.86 5.64 8.18
C LEU A 159 -4.10 6.92 7.84
N THR A 160 -4.61 7.77 6.94
CA THR A 160 -4.01 9.08 6.63
C THR A 160 -3.79 9.97 7.88
N PRO A 161 -4.75 10.11 8.82
CA PRO A 161 -4.52 10.91 10.03
C PRO A 161 -3.57 10.27 11.05
N LEU A 162 -3.16 9.01 10.89
CA LEU A 162 -2.36 8.27 11.88
C LEU A 162 -1.08 9.02 12.27
N VAL A 163 -0.32 9.49 11.27
CA VAL A 163 0.94 10.19 11.50
C VAL A 163 0.71 11.55 12.15
N SER A 164 -0.30 12.30 11.72
CA SER A 164 -0.68 13.55 12.37
C SER A 164 -1.07 13.33 13.83
N CYS A 165 -1.82 12.26 14.11
CA CYS A 165 -2.17 11.89 15.48
C CYS A 165 -0.91 11.63 16.32
N LEU A 166 0.03 10.83 15.82
CA LEU A 166 1.27 10.48 16.54
C LEU A 166 2.19 11.68 16.81
N LEU A 167 2.16 12.69 15.95
CA LEU A 167 2.98 13.90 16.06
C LEU A 167 2.28 15.05 16.78
N ASP A 168 1.02 14.88 17.17
CA ASP A 168 0.24 15.94 17.82
C ASP A 168 0.81 16.30 19.20
N LYS A 169 0.64 17.55 19.63
CA LYS A 169 1.09 17.99 20.95
C LYS A 169 0.23 17.41 22.07
N SER A 170 -1.05 17.14 21.79
CA SER A 170 -2.01 16.53 22.71
C SER A 170 -1.79 15.03 22.84
N THR A 171 -1.55 14.57 24.06
CA THR A 171 -1.48 13.14 24.38
C THR A 171 -2.79 12.42 24.06
N VAL A 172 -3.93 13.09 24.24
CA VAL A 172 -5.25 12.52 23.93
C VAL A 172 -5.37 12.20 22.44
N VAL A 173 -4.96 13.13 21.57
CA VAL A 173 -4.96 12.92 20.12
C VAL A 173 -3.99 11.80 19.72
N ARG A 174 -2.83 11.71 20.38
CA ARG A 174 -1.86 10.61 20.14
C ARG A 174 -2.44 9.24 20.48
N TYR A 175 -3.34 9.13 21.45
CA TYR A 175 -4.04 7.88 21.76
C TYR A 175 -5.13 7.49 20.76
N ALA A 176 -5.52 8.35 19.82
CA ALA A 176 -6.38 7.96 18.70
C ALA A 176 -5.68 7.00 17.73
N ALA A 177 -4.34 7.02 17.67
CA ALA A 177 -3.56 6.21 16.74
C ALA A 177 -3.80 4.68 16.87
N PRO A 178 -3.76 4.07 18.06
CA PRO A 178 -4.17 2.67 18.26
C PRO A 178 -5.57 2.35 17.73
N PHE A 179 -6.56 3.23 17.92
CA PHE A 179 -7.92 3.02 17.42
C PHE A 179 -7.99 3.06 15.90
N LEU A 180 -7.29 3.98 15.24
CA LEU A 180 -7.22 4.03 13.78
C LEU A 180 -6.65 2.71 13.21
N VAL A 181 -5.59 2.18 13.81
CA VAL A 181 -5.01 0.89 13.41
C VAL A 181 -6.00 -0.24 13.65
N ALA A 182 -6.66 -0.29 14.80
CA ALA A 182 -7.63 -1.33 15.14
C ALA A 182 -8.85 -1.31 14.22
N VAL A 183 -9.42 -0.13 13.94
CA VAL A 183 -10.56 0.00 13.02
C VAL A 183 -10.16 -0.41 11.61
N ALA A 184 -8.98 0.00 11.13
CA ALA A 184 -8.48 -0.43 9.83
C ALA A 184 -8.27 -1.95 9.77
N ALA A 185 -7.72 -2.55 10.83
CA ALA A 185 -7.53 -3.99 10.98
C ALA A 185 -8.85 -4.78 11.07
N GLY A 186 -9.90 -4.15 11.62
CA GLY A 186 -11.24 -4.72 11.67
C GLY A 186 -11.94 -4.69 10.33
N LEU A 187 -11.72 -3.66 9.50
CA LEU A 187 -12.25 -3.61 8.13
C LEU A 187 -11.52 -4.56 7.17
N LYS A 188 -10.22 -4.75 7.38
CA LYS A 188 -9.39 -5.66 6.58
C LYS A 188 -8.22 -6.09 7.44
N TYR A 189 -7.69 -7.30 7.32
CA TYR A 189 -6.79 -7.85 8.36
C TYR A 189 -5.34 -7.31 8.33
N PHE A 190 -4.76 -7.09 7.14
CA PHE A 190 -3.34 -6.70 7.00
C PHE A 190 -2.94 -5.34 7.65
N PRO A 191 -3.81 -4.32 7.78
CA PRO A 191 -3.51 -3.07 8.49
C PRO A 191 -3.10 -3.23 9.95
N ALA A 192 -3.30 -4.40 10.57
CA ALA A 192 -2.71 -4.71 11.87
C ALA A 192 -1.18 -4.50 11.87
N ALA A 193 -0.50 -4.71 10.73
CA ALA A 193 0.92 -4.43 10.56
C ALA A 193 1.29 -2.95 10.81
N ALA A 194 0.37 -2.00 10.58
CA ALA A 194 0.57 -0.58 10.89
C ALA A 194 0.78 -0.32 12.39
N GLY A 195 0.43 -1.28 13.27
CA GLY A 195 0.72 -1.22 14.70
C GLY A 195 2.21 -1.03 15.00
N LEU A 196 3.12 -1.45 14.12
CA LEU A 196 4.55 -1.18 14.26
C LEU A 196 4.85 0.32 14.33
N VAL A 197 4.13 1.17 13.58
CA VAL A 197 4.34 2.62 13.53
C VAL A 197 4.07 3.28 14.89
N LEU A 198 3.31 2.62 15.77
CA LEU A 198 3.07 3.09 17.13
C LEU A 198 4.33 3.12 17.99
N LEU A 199 5.42 2.46 17.54
CA LEU A 199 6.76 2.57 18.09
C LEU A 199 7.46 3.93 17.81
N ALA A 200 6.79 4.84 17.11
CA ALA A 200 7.29 6.20 16.89
C ALA A 200 7.66 6.88 18.22
N ALA A 201 8.76 7.64 18.20
CA ALA A 201 9.36 8.26 19.37
C ALA A 201 8.33 9.00 20.25
N ALA A 202 8.21 8.54 21.50
CA ALA A 202 7.38 9.10 22.55
C ALA A 202 8.03 8.81 23.92
N PRO A 203 7.62 9.49 25.01
CA PRO A 203 8.06 9.12 26.35
C PRO A 203 7.77 7.64 26.64
N GLY A 204 8.69 6.92 27.29
CA GLY A 204 8.61 5.46 27.46
C GLY A 204 7.32 4.97 28.14
N LYS A 205 6.73 5.75 29.06
CA LYS A 205 5.41 5.45 29.65
C LYS A 205 4.29 5.52 28.62
N GLU A 206 4.24 6.58 27.82
CA GLU A 206 3.21 6.78 26.79
C GLU A 206 3.32 5.71 25.70
N LEU A 207 4.54 5.44 25.24
CA LEU A 207 4.78 4.40 24.24
C LEU A 207 4.28 3.02 24.68
N ARG A 208 4.58 2.62 25.93
CA ARG A 208 4.06 1.36 26.51
C ARG A 208 2.54 1.30 26.50
N TRP A 209 1.87 2.38 26.91
CA TRP A 209 0.40 2.43 26.90
C TRP A 209 -0.19 2.37 25.50
N ARG A 210 0.39 3.06 24.51
CA ARG A 210 -0.07 2.97 23.13
C ARG A 210 0.03 1.56 22.58
N VAL A 211 1.15 0.88 22.82
CA VAL A 211 1.35 -0.52 22.38
C VAL A 211 0.38 -1.46 23.09
N ALA A 212 0.25 -1.35 24.43
CA ALA A 212 -0.67 -2.17 25.19
C ALA A 212 -2.13 -1.97 24.73
N LEU A 213 -2.55 -0.72 24.52
CA LEU A 213 -3.87 -0.39 24.01
C LEU A 213 -4.09 -0.96 22.61
N ALA A 214 -3.11 -0.82 21.70
CA ALA A 214 -3.22 -1.38 20.35
C ALA A 214 -3.34 -2.90 20.37
N LEU A 215 -2.54 -3.59 21.18
CA LEU A 215 -2.64 -5.04 21.33
C LEU A 215 -4.00 -5.46 21.89
N GLY A 216 -4.49 -4.78 22.93
CA GLY A 216 -5.83 -5.02 23.48
C GLY A 216 -6.94 -4.81 22.44
N LEU A 217 -6.90 -3.71 21.70
CA LEU A 217 -7.87 -3.43 20.64
C LEU A 217 -7.79 -4.45 19.49
N LEU A 218 -6.59 -4.87 19.08
CA LEU A 218 -6.43 -5.88 18.04
C LEU A 218 -6.93 -7.26 18.48
N VAL A 219 -6.77 -7.61 19.76
CA VAL A 219 -7.40 -8.82 20.33
C VAL A 219 -8.92 -8.72 20.27
N LEU A 220 -9.51 -7.59 20.67
CA LEU A 220 -10.96 -7.37 20.58
C LEU A 220 -11.47 -7.44 19.14
N VAL A 221 -10.74 -6.84 18.20
CA VAL A 221 -11.03 -6.96 16.77
C VAL A 221 -10.96 -8.42 16.33
N GLY A 222 -9.89 -9.14 16.68
CA GLY A 222 -9.73 -10.56 16.34
C GLY A 222 -10.89 -11.43 16.84
N ILE A 223 -11.35 -11.20 18.07
CA ILE A 223 -12.55 -11.86 18.63
C ILE A 223 -13.80 -11.49 17.82
N SER A 224 -13.96 -10.21 17.45
CA SER A 224 -15.12 -9.74 16.68
C SER A 224 -15.21 -10.32 15.27
N VAL A 225 -14.08 -10.70 14.65
CA VAL A 225 -14.00 -11.18 13.26
C VAL A 225 -13.58 -12.65 13.14
N GLU A 226 -13.55 -13.39 14.26
CA GLU A 226 -13.06 -14.77 14.29
C GLU A 226 -13.79 -15.67 13.28
N SER A 227 -15.12 -15.57 13.23
CA SER A 227 -15.95 -16.33 12.29
C SER A 227 -15.60 -16.01 10.83
N ASP A 228 -15.26 -14.76 10.53
CA ASP A 228 -14.90 -14.32 9.19
C ASP A 228 -13.53 -14.87 8.78
N LEU A 229 -12.58 -14.96 9.72
CA LEU A 229 -11.25 -15.50 9.46
C LEU A 229 -11.30 -16.99 9.09
N VAL A 230 -12.18 -17.75 9.74
CA VAL A 230 -12.41 -19.17 9.42
C VAL A 230 -12.99 -19.31 8.01
N ALA A 231 -13.98 -18.49 7.65
CA ALA A 231 -14.57 -18.50 6.31
C ALA A 231 -13.58 -18.01 5.23
N PHE A 232 -12.76 -17.01 5.54
CA PHE A 232 -11.83 -16.37 4.60
C PHE A 232 -10.79 -17.33 4.03
N GLY A 233 -10.25 -18.25 4.84
CA GLY A 233 -9.12 -19.09 4.46
C GLY A 233 -9.33 -19.90 3.17
N ALA A 234 -10.55 -20.39 2.93
CA ALA A 234 -10.89 -21.18 1.73
C ALA A 234 -11.12 -20.33 0.46
N TYR A 235 -11.44 -19.05 0.63
CA TYR A 235 -11.84 -18.15 -0.46
C TYR A 235 -10.89 -16.95 -0.64
N ALA A 236 -9.81 -16.92 0.14
CA ALA A 236 -8.80 -15.88 0.07
C ALA A 236 -8.29 -15.78 -1.38
N PRO A 237 -8.45 -14.61 -2.04
CA PRO A 237 -8.01 -14.46 -3.43
C PRO A 237 -6.53 -14.78 -3.57
N GLN A 238 -6.21 -15.70 -4.48
CA GLN A 238 -4.84 -16.00 -4.90
C GLN A 238 -4.64 -15.36 -6.28
N PRO A 239 -4.19 -14.09 -6.34
CA PRO A 239 -3.95 -13.44 -7.62
C PRO A 239 -2.81 -14.14 -8.34
N GLU A 240 -3.00 -14.38 -9.63
CA GLU A 240 -2.02 -14.99 -10.52
C GLU A 240 -1.66 -14.03 -11.66
N GLY A 241 -0.40 -14.08 -12.08
CA GLY A 241 0.10 -13.29 -13.20
C GLY A 241 0.31 -11.81 -12.88
N PHE A 242 0.21 -10.97 -13.91
CA PHE A 242 0.50 -9.53 -13.84
C PHE A 242 -0.36 -8.80 -12.81
N LEU A 243 0.17 -7.68 -12.30
CA LEU A 243 -0.46 -6.89 -11.25
C LEU A 243 -0.73 -7.72 -9.99
N SER A 244 0.19 -8.62 -9.67
CA SER A 244 0.25 -9.33 -8.40
C SER A 244 1.65 -9.21 -7.80
N PHE A 245 1.75 -9.32 -6.47
CA PHE A 245 3.04 -9.34 -5.78
C PHE A 245 2.92 -10.10 -4.46
N GLY A 246 4.04 -10.67 -4.03
CA GLY A 246 4.12 -11.40 -2.76
C GLY A 246 5.41 -12.21 -2.70
N ALA A 247 5.87 -12.51 -1.49
CA ALA A 247 7.06 -13.32 -1.27
C ALA A 247 6.89 -14.74 -1.86
N MET A 248 5.64 -15.21 -1.91
CA MET A 248 5.25 -16.51 -2.47
C MET A 248 5.12 -16.54 -3.99
N ALA A 249 5.20 -15.41 -4.69
CA ALA A 249 4.93 -15.35 -6.13
C ALA A 249 5.90 -16.22 -6.92
N LEU A 250 7.19 -16.14 -6.58
CA LEU A 250 8.23 -16.96 -7.20
C LEU A 250 8.04 -18.45 -6.91
N THR A 251 7.75 -18.82 -5.67
CA THR A 251 7.60 -20.23 -5.30
C THR A 251 6.35 -20.84 -5.91
N HIS A 252 5.23 -20.10 -5.92
CA HIS A 252 3.98 -20.52 -6.57
C HIS A 252 4.18 -20.73 -8.08
N ALA A 253 4.86 -19.81 -8.76
CA ALA A 253 5.18 -19.95 -10.19
C ALA A 253 6.11 -21.14 -10.50
N LEU A 254 6.87 -21.62 -9.52
CA LEU A 254 7.69 -22.84 -9.61
C LEU A 254 6.93 -24.11 -9.20
N GLY A 255 5.65 -24.01 -8.83
CA GLY A 255 4.86 -25.13 -8.29
C GLY A 255 5.26 -25.54 -6.87
N TRP A 256 5.95 -24.68 -6.13
CA TRP A 256 6.30 -24.88 -4.73
C TRP A 256 5.27 -24.22 -3.82
N ASP A 257 4.27 -25.00 -3.47
CA ASP A 257 3.18 -24.61 -2.57
C ASP A 257 3.28 -25.25 -1.19
N GLY A 258 2.46 -24.76 -0.26
CA GLY A 258 2.38 -25.27 1.11
C GLY A 258 3.21 -24.48 2.14
N ALA A 259 3.39 -25.08 3.31
CA ALA A 259 3.97 -24.40 4.47
C ALA A 259 5.49 -24.17 4.36
N VAL A 260 6.22 -25.09 3.74
CA VAL A 260 7.69 -25.03 3.63
C VAL A 260 8.17 -23.77 2.88
N PRO A 261 7.72 -23.50 1.63
CA PRO A 261 8.14 -22.28 0.92
C PRO A 261 7.74 -21.00 1.66
N ARG A 262 6.57 -20.97 2.32
CA ARG A 262 6.15 -19.84 3.19
C ARG A 262 7.15 -19.62 4.33
N LEU A 263 7.52 -20.67 5.05
CA LEU A 263 8.48 -20.59 6.15
C LEU A 263 9.87 -20.15 5.65
N LEU A 264 10.31 -20.61 4.47
CA LEU A 264 11.57 -20.17 3.85
C LEU A 264 11.55 -18.69 3.50
N CYS A 265 10.48 -18.20 2.86
CA CYS A 265 10.32 -16.78 2.53
C CYS A 265 10.29 -15.91 3.80
N LEU A 266 9.58 -16.35 4.84
CA LEU A 266 9.55 -15.68 6.14
C LEU A 266 10.93 -15.70 6.82
N ALA A 267 11.63 -16.83 6.80
CA ALA A 267 12.96 -16.96 7.37
C ALA A 267 13.98 -16.07 6.63
N LEU A 268 13.89 -15.98 5.31
CA LEU A 268 14.73 -15.10 4.50
C LEU A 268 14.47 -13.62 4.84
N GLY A 269 13.19 -13.21 4.86
CA GLY A 269 12.80 -11.85 5.27
C GLY A 269 13.25 -11.51 6.69
N GLY A 270 13.03 -12.43 7.64
CA GLY A 270 13.47 -12.32 9.02
C GLY A 270 14.99 -12.24 9.17
N GLY A 271 15.73 -13.07 8.41
CA GLY A 271 17.19 -13.05 8.37
C GLY A 271 17.74 -11.70 7.87
N VAL A 272 17.16 -11.17 6.79
CA VAL A 272 17.48 -9.83 6.26
C VAL A 272 17.17 -8.74 7.30
N PHE A 273 16.01 -8.81 7.96
CA PHE A 273 15.62 -7.86 9.00
C PHE A 273 16.61 -7.89 10.18
N VAL A 274 16.97 -9.07 10.70
CA VAL A 274 17.94 -9.23 11.79
C VAL A 274 19.33 -8.74 11.40
N TRP A 275 19.76 -8.99 10.15
CA TRP A 275 21.02 -8.48 9.65
C TRP A 275 21.06 -6.94 9.67
N PHE A 276 20.01 -6.28 9.16
CA PHE A 276 19.93 -4.82 9.20
C PHE A 276 19.74 -4.27 10.61
N TRP A 277 19.01 -4.97 11.48
CA TRP A 277 18.87 -4.63 12.89
C TRP A 277 20.23 -4.54 13.59
N ARG A 278 21.13 -5.50 13.31
CA ARG A 278 22.49 -5.53 13.85
C ARG A 278 23.45 -4.59 13.12
N SER A 279 23.09 -4.10 11.94
CA SER A 279 23.92 -3.22 11.14
C SER A 279 24.08 -1.83 11.77
N ARG A 280 25.31 -1.30 11.71
CA ARG A 280 25.66 0.07 12.12
C ARG A 280 25.53 1.10 10.99
N ARG A 281 24.99 0.72 9.81
CA ARG A 281 24.85 1.63 8.65
C ARG A 281 23.99 2.87 8.90
N PHE A 282 23.13 2.83 9.90
CA PHE A 282 22.26 3.93 10.33
C PHE A 282 22.71 4.58 11.66
N GLU A 283 23.87 4.19 12.20
CA GLU A 283 24.37 4.71 13.46
C GLU A 283 24.69 6.21 13.35
N GLY A 284 24.35 6.97 14.39
CA GLY A 284 24.51 8.43 14.42
C GLY A 284 23.54 9.22 13.54
N TRP A 285 22.78 8.59 12.65
CA TRP A 285 21.81 9.29 11.81
C TRP A 285 20.49 9.50 12.53
N THR A 286 20.03 10.75 12.51
CA THR A 286 18.76 11.21 13.07
C THR A 286 17.93 11.88 11.99
N ILE A 287 16.61 11.71 12.05
CA ILE A 287 15.69 12.41 11.16
C ILE A 287 15.52 13.85 11.68
N PRO A 288 15.69 14.89 10.83
CA PRO A 288 15.41 16.26 11.22
C PRO A 288 13.95 16.41 11.68
N PRO A 289 13.65 17.18 12.74
CA PRO A 289 12.29 17.33 13.27
C PRO A 289 11.25 17.75 12.21
N GLU A 290 11.61 18.63 11.28
CA GLU A 290 10.78 19.10 10.19
C GLU A 290 10.47 18.01 9.13
N ARG A 291 11.22 16.90 9.14
CA ARG A 291 11.05 15.74 8.27
C ARG A 291 10.46 14.52 8.98
N GLN A 292 10.14 14.64 10.26
CA GLN A 292 9.60 13.51 11.05
C GLN A 292 8.30 12.96 10.46
N ALA A 293 7.43 13.84 9.95
CA ALA A 293 6.21 13.41 9.26
C ALA A 293 6.52 12.60 7.99
N ASP A 294 7.52 13.00 7.20
CA ASP A 294 7.92 12.26 6.00
C ASP A 294 8.44 10.86 6.35
N TRP A 295 9.22 10.74 7.42
CA TRP A 295 9.71 9.47 7.95
C TRP A 295 8.59 8.55 8.41
N LEU A 296 7.65 9.04 9.23
CA LEU A 296 6.57 8.20 9.75
C LEU A 296 5.57 7.77 8.68
N HIS A 297 5.27 8.62 7.69
CA HIS A 297 4.47 8.20 6.53
C HIS A 297 5.18 7.13 5.71
N PHE A 298 6.50 7.28 5.50
CA PHE A 298 7.28 6.24 4.84
C PHE A 298 7.22 4.92 5.62
N MET A 299 7.35 4.95 6.95
CA MET A 299 7.20 3.76 7.80
C MET A 299 5.83 3.11 7.68
N LEU A 300 4.77 3.92 7.64
CA LEU A 300 3.40 3.43 7.46
C LEU A 300 3.20 2.72 6.12
N GLY A 301 3.62 3.33 5.01
CA GLY A 301 3.55 2.68 3.70
C GLY A 301 4.44 1.43 3.63
N ALA A 302 5.66 1.52 4.16
CA ALA A 302 6.63 0.44 4.21
C ALA A 302 6.11 -0.78 4.97
N VAL A 303 5.56 -0.60 6.18
CA VAL A 303 5.11 -1.72 7.00
C VAL A 303 3.86 -2.38 6.43
N LEU A 304 2.94 -1.62 5.86
CA LEU A 304 1.76 -2.19 5.21
C LEU A 304 2.15 -3.02 3.98
N LEU A 305 3.00 -2.48 3.11
CA LEU A 305 3.46 -3.20 1.92
C LEU A 305 4.31 -4.43 2.28
N ALA A 306 5.22 -4.30 3.24
CA ALA A 306 6.03 -5.43 3.71
C ALA A 306 5.14 -6.50 4.37
N GLY A 307 4.18 -6.09 5.20
CA GLY A 307 3.18 -6.99 5.79
C GLY A 307 2.40 -7.74 4.72
N CYS A 308 1.94 -7.05 3.66
CA CYS A 308 1.28 -7.70 2.53
C CYS A 308 2.23 -8.69 1.83
N PHE A 309 3.42 -8.23 1.46
CA PHE A 309 4.40 -9.03 0.71
C PHE A 309 4.75 -10.34 1.41
N PHE A 310 5.05 -10.29 2.72
CA PHE A 310 5.48 -11.48 3.46
C PHE A 310 4.35 -12.41 3.91
N THR A 311 3.08 -11.97 3.87
CA THR A 311 1.96 -12.80 4.34
C THR A 311 1.34 -13.66 3.24
N SER A 312 1.22 -13.16 2.02
CA SER A 312 0.57 -13.90 0.93
C SER A 312 0.90 -13.34 -0.46
N LEU A 313 0.30 -13.93 -1.49
CA LEU A 313 0.09 -13.27 -2.78
C LEU A 313 -0.99 -12.21 -2.64
N ASN A 314 -0.79 -11.07 -3.31
CA ASN A 314 -1.70 -9.93 -3.24
C ASN A 314 -1.80 -9.25 -4.59
N PHE A 315 -2.99 -8.73 -4.90
CA PHE A 315 -3.16 -7.87 -6.06
C PHE A 315 -2.37 -6.58 -5.87
N ALA A 316 -1.83 -6.04 -6.95
CA ALA A 316 -0.97 -4.88 -6.94
C ALA A 316 -1.68 -3.60 -6.47
N TYR A 317 -3.02 -3.54 -6.44
CA TYR A 317 -3.73 -2.36 -5.93
C TYR A 317 -3.28 -1.90 -4.52
N ARG A 318 -2.65 -2.78 -3.72
CA ARG A 318 -2.06 -2.40 -2.42
C ARG A 318 -0.91 -1.40 -2.52
N TRP A 319 -0.28 -1.26 -3.69
CA TRP A 319 0.75 -0.26 -3.96
C TRP A 319 0.27 1.19 -3.81
N VAL A 320 -1.03 1.44 -3.63
CA VAL A 320 -1.55 2.74 -3.18
C VAL A 320 -0.84 3.26 -1.92
N PHE A 321 -0.38 2.37 -1.03
CA PHE A 321 0.37 2.76 0.17
C PHE A 321 1.77 3.32 -0.12
N ALA A 322 2.33 3.11 -1.32
CA ALA A 322 3.59 3.72 -1.73
C ALA A 322 3.51 5.25 -1.90
N VAL A 323 2.30 5.81 -2.03
CA VAL A 323 2.08 7.26 -2.02
C VAL A 323 2.66 7.90 -0.76
N TRP A 324 2.54 7.24 0.40
CA TRP A 324 3.13 7.73 1.65
C TRP A 324 4.66 7.66 1.70
N MET A 325 5.27 6.76 0.92
CA MET A 325 6.71 6.57 0.85
C MET A 325 7.39 7.61 -0.05
N ALA A 326 6.68 8.10 -1.07
CA ALA A 326 7.25 8.94 -2.12
C ALA A 326 7.96 10.21 -1.60
N PRO A 327 7.42 10.98 -0.62
CA PRO A 327 8.10 12.18 -0.14
C PRO A 327 9.49 11.92 0.44
N LEU A 328 9.65 10.90 1.28
CA LEU A 328 10.95 10.55 1.83
C LEU A 328 11.93 10.09 0.76
N LEU A 329 11.49 9.21 -0.12
CA LEU A 329 12.32 8.70 -1.22
C LEU A 329 12.76 9.81 -2.18
N TRP A 330 12.00 10.92 -2.24
CA TRP A 330 12.39 12.08 -3.01
C TRP A 330 13.58 12.84 -2.39
N TRP A 331 13.48 13.25 -1.12
CA TRP A 331 14.44 14.17 -0.52
C TRP A 331 15.65 13.48 0.10
N LEU A 332 15.48 12.28 0.67
CA LEU A 332 16.55 11.60 1.42
C LEU A 332 17.82 11.33 0.59
N PRO A 333 17.76 10.96 -0.71
CA PRO A 333 18.96 10.79 -1.52
C PRO A 333 19.82 12.05 -1.67
N GLY A 334 19.25 13.24 -1.44
CA GLY A 334 19.94 14.53 -1.52
C GLY A 334 20.26 15.15 -0.16
N ASP A 335 19.92 14.50 0.96
CA ASP A 335 20.19 14.99 2.30
C ASP A 335 21.67 14.84 2.66
N VAL A 336 22.40 15.96 2.67
CA VAL A 336 23.84 15.98 2.99
C VAL A 336 24.14 15.52 4.41
N THR A 337 23.18 15.63 5.34
CA THR A 337 23.32 15.20 6.75
C THR A 337 23.16 13.70 6.93
N ALA A 338 22.49 13.02 5.98
CA ALA A 338 22.34 11.57 6.00
C ALA A 338 23.66 10.87 5.59
N PRO A 339 24.05 9.76 6.26
CA PRO A 339 25.22 8.98 5.85
C PRO A 339 25.14 8.51 4.40
N GLY A 340 26.29 8.38 3.74
CA GLY A 340 26.39 7.89 2.36
C GLY A 340 25.59 6.60 2.08
N PRO A 341 25.72 5.55 2.91
CA PRO A 341 24.93 4.32 2.74
C PRO A 341 23.42 4.52 2.79
N VAL A 342 22.92 5.42 3.66
CA VAL A 342 21.49 5.73 3.79
C VAL A 342 20.97 6.44 2.53
N ARG A 343 21.73 7.41 2.01
CA ARG A 343 21.39 8.09 0.75
C ARG A 343 21.35 7.13 -0.43
N SER A 344 22.36 6.24 -0.54
CA SER A 344 22.43 5.25 -1.60
C SER A 344 21.27 4.25 -1.51
N LEU A 345 20.94 3.79 -0.31
CA LEU A 345 19.78 2.94 -0.07
C LEU A 345 18.48 3.62 -0.47
N ALA A 346 18.27 4.88 -0.08
CA ALA A 346 17.09 5.65 -0.48
C ALA A 346 16.99 5.83 -2.00
N ARG A 347 18.13 6.08 -2.68
CA ARG A 347 18.18 6.20 -4.14
C ARG A 347 17.81 4.89 -4.84
N LEU A 348 18.37 3.78 -4.36
CA LEU A 348 18.05 2.44 -4.86
C LEU A 348 16.58 2.10 -4.62
N THR A 349 16.08 2.35 -3.41
CA THR A 349 14.66 2.12 -3.05
C THR A 349 13.73 2.94 -3.95
N ARG A 350 14.08 4.20 -4.24
CA ARG A 350 13.33 5.05 -5.17
C ARG A 350 13.32 4.49 -6.59
N ALA A 351 14.46 4.04 -7.10
CA ALA A 351 14.56 3.46 -8.45
C ALA A 351 13.76 2.15 -8.55
N LEU A 352 13.91 1.27 -7.56
CA LEU A 352 13.17 0.02 -7.46
C LEU A 352 11.66 0.27 -7.33
N LEU A 353 11.23 1.28 -6.57
CA LEU A 353 9.81 1.65 -6.50
C LEU A 353 9.24 1.97 -7.88
N ILE A 354 9.94 2.78 -8.68
CA ILE A 354 9.47 3.09 -10.03
C ILE A 354 9.48 1.85 -10.91
N ALA A 355 10.49 0.99 -10.80
CA ALA A 355 10.54 -0.27 -11.54
C ALA A 355 9.34 -1.17 -11.21
N VAL A 356 9.09 -1.46 -9.93
CA VAL A 356 8.00 -2.36 -9.52
C VAL A 356 6.59 -1.80 -9.79
N LEU A 357 6.43 -0.47 -9.83
CA LEU A 357 5.15 0.16 -10.16
C LEU A 357 4.79 0.10 -11.66
N TRP A 358 5.79 -0.09 -12.53
CA TRP A 358 5.63 0.06 -13.98
C TRP A 358 6.07 -1.15 -14.80
N ILE A 359 6.77 -2.12 -14.21
CA ILE A 359 7.29 -3.28 -14.93
C ILE A 359 6.16 -4.13 -15.55
N ASP A 360 5.10 -4.41 -14.79
CA ASP A 360 3.88 -5.06 -15.28
C ASP A 360 3.34 -4.36 -16.53
N THR A 361 3.28 -3.03 -16.51
CA THR A 361 2.74 -2.22 -17.61
C THR A 361 3.63 -2.27 -18.83
N ALA A 362 4.95 -2.21 -18.64
CA ALA A 362 5.90 -2.33 -19.73
C ALA A 362 5.79 -3.71 -20.40
N PHE A 363 5.67 -4.78 -19.62
CA PHE A 363 5.49 -6.14 -20.13
C PHE A 363 4.13 -6.33 -20.79
N CYS A 364 3.04 -5.88 -20.18
CA CYS A 364 1.71 -5.94 -20.79
C CYS A 364 1.67 -5.18 -22.12
N PHE A 365 2.26 -4.00 -22.20
CA PHE A 365 2.36 -3.25 -23.45
C PHE A 365 3.12 -4.04 -24.52
N ALA A 366 4.27 -4.64 -24.19
CA ALA A 366 5.06 -5.44 -25.11
C ALA A 366 4.30 -6.70 -25.58
N LEU A 367 3.67 -7.43 -24.66
CA LEU A 367 2.89 -8.63 -24.95
C LEU A 367 1.68 -8.32 -25.83
N ASN A 368 0.95 -7.26 -25.52
CA ASN A 368 -0.21 -6.84 -26.30
C ASN A 368 0.16 -6.46 -27.75
N ARG A 369 1.37 -5.93 -27.97
CA ARG A 369 1.91 -5.67 -29.31
C ARG A 369 2.33 -6.94 -30.03
N ALA A 370 2.69 -7.99 -29.30
CA ALA A 370 3.11 -9.27 -29.87
C ALA A 370 1.93 -10.14 -30.33
N ILE A 371 0.71 -9.93 -29.81
CA ILE A 371 -0.48 -10.75 -30.09
C ILE A 371 -0.70 -11.08 -31.58
N PRO A 372 -0.56 -10.14 -32.54
CA PRO A 372 -0.75 -10.46 -33.96
C PRO A 372 0.31 -11.40 -34.55
N TYR A 373 1.42 -11.62 -33.84
CA TYR A 373 2.63 -12.28 -34.34
C TYR A 373 2.97 -13.58 -33.62
N VAL A 374 2.31 -13.90 -32.50
CA VAL A 374 2.60 -15.09 -31.69
C VAL A 374 1.33 -15.89 -31.40
N THR A 375 1.48 -17.19 -31.23
CA THR A 375 0.36 -18.05 -30.83
C THR A 375 -0.01 -17.80 -29.36
N GLY A 376 -1.25 -18.14 -28.98
CA GLY A 376 -1.70 -18.04 -27.57
C GLY A 376 -0.78 -18.76 -26.58
N PRO A 377 -0.37 -20.03 -26.82
CA PRO A 377 0.58 -20.73 -25.95
C PRO A 377 1.98 -20.11 -25.89
N GLU A 378 2.44 -19.44 -26.95
CA GLU A 378 3.69 -18.67 -26.91
C GLU A 378 3.54 -17.42 -26.05
N LEU A 379 2.44 -16.68 -26.22
CA LEU A 379 2.14 -15.50 -25.42
C LEU A 379 2.07 -15.83 -23.92
N GLN A 380 1.42 -16.93 -23.55
CA GLN A 380 1.37 -17.39 -22.15
C GLN A 380 2.78 -17.69 -21.61
N ARG A 381 3.60 -18.44 -22.37
CA ARG A 381 5.00 -18.70 -21.98
C ARG A 381 5.81 -17.42 -21.81
N TRP A 382 5.55 -16.39 -22.62
CA TRP A 382 6.20 -15.10 -22.47
C TRP A 382 5.71 -14.37 -21.21
N ALA A 383 4.41 -14.37 -20.95
CA ALA A 383 3.81 -13.81 -19.74
C ALA A 383 4.38 -14.45 -18.47
N ASP A 384 4.44 -15.78 -18.42
CA ASP A 384 5.00 -16.52 -17.29
C ASP A 384 6.49 -16.17 -17.07
N ARG A 385 7.28 -16.09 -18.14
CA ARG A 385 8.70 -15.68 -18.04
C ARG A 385 8.85 -14.25 -17.55
N THR A 386 8.05 -13.31 -18.04
CA THR A 386 8.11 -11.92 -17.58
C THR A 386 7.71 -11.79 -16.12
N PHE A 387 6.71 -12.55 -15.67
CA PHE A 387 6.31 -12.64 -14.27
C PHE A 387 7.44 -13.18 -13.38
N MET A 388 8.25 -14.12 -13.87
CA MET A 388 9.43 -14.60 -13.15
C MET A 388 10.56 -13.56 -13.07
N VAL A 389 10.74 -12.75 -14.11
CA VAL A 389 11.79 -11.73 -14.21
C VAL A 389 11.56 -10.56 -13.25
N GLU A 390 10.32 -10.24 -12.91
CA GLU A 390 10.02 -9.15 -11.96
C GLU A 390 10.22 -9.54 -10.50
N GLN A 391 10.14 -10.83 -10.14
CA GLN A 391 10.23 -11.28 -8.74
C GLN A 391 11.51 -10.82 -8.02
N PRO A 392 12.71 -10.90 -8.63
CA PRO A 392 13.93 -10.35 -8.04
C PRO A 392 13.85 -8.85 -7.72
N LEU A 393 13.11 -8.06 -8.51
CA LEU A 393 12.95 -6.62 -8.28
C LEU A 393 12.06 -6.34 -7.07
N PHE A 394 10.96 -7.09 -6.92
CA PHE A 394 10.12 -7.02 -5.73
C PHE A 394 10.90 -7.39 -4.48
N TRP A 395 11.63 -8.51 -4.49
CA TRP A 395 12.48 -8.91 -3.37
C TRP A 395 13.55 -7.87 -3.06
N ALA A 396 14.25 -7.33 -4.07
CA ALA A 396 15.25 -6.29 -3.87
C ALA A 396 14.62 -5.03 -3.24
N PHE A 397 13.43 -4.63 -3.69
CA PHE A 397 12.70 -3.51 -3.10
C PHE A 397 12.39 -3.76 -1.62
N PHE A 398 11.83 -4.94 -1.28
CA PHE A 398 11.49 -5.27 0.09
C PHE A 398 12.71 -5.45 1.00
N VAL A 399 13.84 -5.93 0.48
CA VAL A 399 15.13 -5.92 1.21
C VAL A 399 15.52 -4.49 1.59
N CYS A 400 15.38 -3.53 0.67
CA CYS A 400 15.65 -2.13 0.98
C CYS A 400 14.69 -1.56 2.02
N VAL A 401 13.40 -1.87 1.91
CA VAL A 401 12.37 -1.44 2.88
C VAL A 401 12.62 -2.03 4.27
N LEU A 402 12.98 -3.32 4.36
CA LEU A 402 13.31 -4.00 5.61
C LEU A 402 14.50 -3.33 6.33
N ALA A 403 15.46 -2.77 5.61
CA ALA A 403 16.56 -2.04 6.22
C ALA A 403 16.08 -0.82 7.03
N PHE A 404 15.15 -0.05 6.46
CA PHE A 404 14.55 1.10 7.14
C PHE A 404 13.63 0.67 8.29
N LEU A 405 12.82 -0.37 8.10
CA LEU A 405 11.95 -0.92 9.15
C LEU A 405 12.74 -1.48 10.32
N ALA A 406 13.86 -2.17 10.06
CA ALA A 406 14.73 -2.70 11.10
C ALA A 406 15.35 -1.58 11.95
N ARG A 407 15.80 -0.49 11.32
CA ARG A 407 16.27 0.71 12.03
C ARG A 407 15.18 1.31 12.89
N PHE A 408 13.99 1.57 12.31
CA PHE A 408 12.87 2.17 13.03
C PHE A 408 12.45 1.34 14.25
N THR A 409 12.29 0.03 14.05
CA THR A 409 11.87 -0.90 15.11
C THR A 409 12.92 -0.95 16.22
N ARG A 410 14.22 -0.97 15.88
CA ARG A 410 15.31 -0.96 16.85
C ARG A 410 15.26 0.27 17.75
N ASP A 411 15.03 1.44 17.17
CA ASP A 411 15.00 2.69 17.92
C ASP A 411 13.75 2.77 18.81
N GLY A 412 12.60 2.34 18.28
CA GLY A 412 11.35 2.27 19.04
C GLY A 412 11.39 1.28 20.19
N VAL A 413 11.98 0.10 19.99
CA VAL A 413 12.18 -0.90 21.05
C VAL A 413 13.13 -0.38 22.13
N LYS A 414 14.22 0.31 21.76
CA LYS A 414 15.10 0.96 22.76
C LYS A 414 14.34 2.00 23.59
N ALA A 415 13.49 2.81 22.95
CA ALA A 415 12.67 3.80 23.65
C ALA A 415 11.64 3.17 24.59
N LEU A 416 11.11 1.99 24.26
CA LEU A 416 10.16 1.24 25.09
C LEU A 416 10.77 0.84 26.46
N PHE A 417 12.07 0.54 26.47
CA PHE A 417 12.81 0.10 27.65
C PHE A 417 13.65 1.19 28.33
N ALA A 418 13.63 2.42 27.81
CA ALA A 418 14.26 3.55 28.48
C ALA A 418 13.49 3.88 29.78
N ARG A 419 14.23 3.97 30.90
CA ARG A 419 13.65 4.25 32.24
C ARG A 419 13.23 5.70 32.39
#